data_AF-W4D585-F1
#
_entry.id   AF-W4D585-F1
#
_cell.length_a   1.000
_cell.length_b   1.000
_cell.length_c   1.000
_cell.angle_alpha   90.00
_cell.angle_beta   90.00
_cell.angle_gamma   90.00
#
_symmetry.space_group_name_H-M   'P 1'
#
loop_
_entity.id
_entity.type
_entity.pdbx_description
1 polymer ?
#
loop_
_entity_poly.entity_id
_entity_poly.type
_entity_poly.pdbx_seq_one_letter_code
_entity_poly.pdbx_strand_id
1 'polypeptide(L)'
;MEEKEKIYAILKRIEAEQAVNQEVMELEAEAFADIMEELIDSRMVENIKISRSGSGIVTVRTTDIKLTRRGHDFILLKESGRI
;
A
#
# COMPACT_ATOMS: atom_id res chain seq x y z
N MET A 1 2.18 12.72 -9.84
CA MET A 1 1.48 11.47 -9.56
C MET A 1 0.53 11.74 -8.42
N GLU A 2 -0.77 11.64 -8.65
CA GLU A 2 -1.78 11.85 -7.61
C GLU A 2 -1.69 10.71 -6.58
N GLU A 3 -2.05 10.97 -5.32
CA GLU A 3 -2.00 9.99 -4.22
C GLU A 3 -2.73 8.67 -4.56
N LYS A 4 -3.87 8.78 -5.25
CA LYS A 4 -4.63 7.63 -5.76
C LYS A 4 -3.87 6.77 -6.77
N GLU A 5 -2.99 7.35 -7.57
CA GLU A 5 -2.16 6.61 -8.52
C GLU A 5 -1.10 5.79 -7.79
N LYS A 6 -0.53 6.32 -6.70
CA LYS A 6 0.42 5.58 -5.86
C LYS A 6 -0.25 4.41 -5.15
N ILE A 7 -1.42 4.65 -4.57
CA ILE A 7 -2.26 3.60 -3.97
C ILE A 7 -2.54 2.50 -4.99
N TYR A 8 -3.00 2.87 -6.18
CA TYR A 8 -3.26 1.93 -7.25
C TYR A 8 -2.01 1.12 -7.63
N ALA A 9 -0.86 1.76 -7.79
CA ALA A 9 0.40 1.10 -8.13
C ALA A 9 0.83 0.08 -7.06
N ILE A 10 0.67 0.41 -5.78
CA ILE A 10 0.96 -0.52 -4.66
C ILE A 10 0.00 -1.71 -4.72
N LEU A 11 -1.30 -1.46 -4.84
CA LEU A 11 -2.32 -2.52 -4.87
C LEU A 11 -2.09 -3.48 -6.04
N LYS A 12 -1.75 -2.99 -7.24
CA LYS A 12 -1.43 -3.84 -8.41
C LYS A 12 -0.19 -4.71 -8.19
N ARG A 13 0.84 -4.20 -7.50
CA ARG A 13 2.03 -5.01 -7.17
C ARG A 13 1.67 -6.13 -6.19
N ILE A 14 0.84 -5.84 -5.19
CA ILE A 14 0.34 -6.85 -4.26
C ILE A 14 -0.50 -7.90 -5.02
N GLU A 15 -1.37 -7.47 -5.93
CA GLU A 15 -2.15 -8.37 -6.80
C GLU A 15 -1.27 -9.31 -7.63
N ALA A 16 -0.14 -8.79 -8.12
CA ALA A 16 0.82 -9.54 -8.90
C ALA A 16 1.82 -10.35 -8.07
N GLU A 17 1.62 -10.44 -6.74
CA GLU A 17 2.54 -11.10 -5.80
C GLU A 17 3.99 -10.56 -5.88
N GLN A 18 4.14 -9.29 -6.22
CA GLN A 18 5.42 -8.62 -6.33
C GLN A 18 5.82 -7.95 -5.02
N ALA A 19 7.14 -7.78 -4.82
CA ALA A 19 7.66 -7.07 -3.67
C ALA A 19 7.17 -5.61 -3.65
N VAL A 20 6.74 -5.17 -2.46
CA VAL A 20 6.36 -3.79 -2.16
C VAL A 20 7.22 -3.30 -1.02
N ASN A 21 8.11 -2.34 -1.31
CA ASN A 21 8.93 -1.65 -0.33
C ASN A 21 9.22 -0.22 -0.81
N GLN A 22 9.77 0.61 0.08
CA GLN A 22 10.03 2.02 -0.18
C GLN A 22 10.92 2.27 -1.42
N GLU A 23 11.95 1.45 -1.61
CA GLU A 23 12.92 1.59 -2.71
C GLU A 23 12.26 1.27 -4.05
N VAL A 24 11.48 0.20 -4.09
CA VAL A 24 10.75 -0.27 -5.26
C VAL A 24 9.64 0.70 -5.69
N MET A 25 9.07 1.42 -4.72
CA MET A 25 8.07 2.45 -4.97
C MET A 25 8.67 3.84 -5.22
N GLU A 26 10.00 3.99 -5.08
CA GLU A 26 10.70 5.27 -5.17
C GLU A 26 10.08 6.34 -4.24
N LEU A 27 9.72 5.93 -3.01
CA LEU A 27 9.08 6.76 -2.00
C LEU A 27 9.97 6.94 -0.78
N GLU A 28 9.89 8.12 -0.18
CA GLU A 28 10.42 8.39 1.15
C GLU A 28 9.75 7.50 2.20
N ALA A 29 10.49 7.13 3.25
CA ALA A 29 10.02 6.20 4.27
C ALA A 29 8.71 6.64 4.95
N GLU A 30 8.58 7.93 5.25
CA GLU A 30 7.36 8.51 5.85
C GLU A 30 6.18 8.45 4.86
N ALA A 31 6.38 8.92 3.63
CA ALA A 31 5.33 8.90 2.61
C ALA A 31 4.87 7.47 2.28
N PHE A 32 5.79 6.50 2.25
CA PHE A 32 5.45 5.10 2.08
C PHE A 32 4.66 4.57 3.28
N ALA A 33 5.07 4.90 4.50
CA ALA A 33 4.35 4.49 5.70
C ALA A 33 2.93 5.07 5.75
N ASP A 34 2.76 6.35 5.41
CA ASP A 34 1.46 7.03 5.40
C ASP A 34 0.48 6.35 4.42
N ILE A 35 0.93 6.05 3.20
CA ILE A 35 0.10 5.34 2.22
C ILE A 35 -0.24 3.94 2.71
N MET A 36 0.72 3.23 3.31
CA MET A 36 0.49 1.89 3.83
C MET A 36 -0.47 1.87 5.02
N GLU A 37 -0.44 2.90 5.87
CA GLU A 37 -1.43 3.11 6.93
C GLU A 37 -2.82 3.37 6.35
N GLU A 38 -2.95 4.23 5.34
CA GLU A 38 -4.23 4.48 4.67
C GLU A 38 -4.83 3.19 4.08
N LEU A 39 -3.99 2.35 3.46
CA LEU A 39 -4.41 1.07 2.90
C LEU A 39 -4.95 0.12 3.98
N ILE A 40 -4.32 0.09 5.16
CA ILE A 40 -4.76 -0.72 6.32
C ILE A 40 -6.07 -0.14 6.89
N ASP A 41 -6.12 1.17 7.12
CA ASP A 41 -7.28 1.86 7.70
C ASP A 41 -8.51 1.74 6.80
N SER A 42 -8.30 1.82 5.48
CA SER A 42 -9.32 1.59 4.46
C SER A 42 -9.70 0.12 4.27
N ARG A 43 -9.02 -0.79 5.00
CA ARG A 43 -9.15 -2.24 4.90
C ARG A 43 -9.02 -2.75 3.47
N MET A 44 -8.11 -2.18 2.69
CA MET A 44 -7.84 -2.60 1.32
C MET A 44 -6.85 -3.77 1.28
N VAL A 45 -6.01 -3.87 2.30
CA VAL A 45 -4.93 -4.86 2.44
C VAL A 45 -4.96 -5.49 3.83
N GLU A 46 -4.39 -6.67 3.96
CA GLU A 46 -4.24 -7.39 5.22
C GLU A 46 -2.82 -7.98 5.36
N ASN A 47 -2.49 -8.44 6.58
CA ASN A 47 -1.19 -9.01 6.96
C ASN A 47 0.00 -8.04 6.89
N ILE A 48 -0.23 -6.75 7.11
CA ILE A 48 0.82 -5.74 7.18
C ILE A 48 1.15 -5.45 8.65
N LYS A 49 2.44 -5.30 8.94
CA LYS A 49 2.91 -4.87 10.26
C LYS A 49 3.69 -3.58 10.13
N ILE A 50 3.21 -2.54 10.80
CA ILE A 50 3.87 -1.24 10.87
C ILE A 50 4.37 -1.06 12.30
N SER A 51 5.66 -0.77 12.44
CA SER A 51 6.30 -0.49 13.71
C SER A 51 6.91 0.89 13.67
N ARG A 52 6.58 1.73 14.67
CA ARG A 52 7.19 3.05 14.87
C ARG A 52 8.05 3.01 16.13
N SER A 53 9.33 3.33 15.99
CA SER A 53 10.26 3.41 17.11
C SER A 53 10.25 4.82 17.71
N GLY A 54 10.52 4.96 19.01
CA GLY A 54 10.60 6.27 19.68
C GLY A 54 11.69 7.20 19.15
N SER A 55 12.60 6.70 18.30
CA SER A 55 13.61 7.45 17.55
C SER A 55 13.11 8.07 16.24
N GLY A 56 11.83 7.90 15.89
CA GLY A 56 11.26 8.38 14.62
C GLY A 56 11.43 7.42 13.44
N ILE A 57 12.09 6.27 13.64
CA ILE A 57 12.23 5.25 12.59
C ILE A 57 10.90 4.51 12.42
N VAL A 58 10.34 4.57 11.21
CA VAL A 58 9.17 3.80 10.80
C VAL A 58 9.63 2.58 9.99
N THR A 59 9.11 1.41 10.31
CA THR A 59 9.40 0.17 9.59
C THR A 59 8.09 -0.48 9.18
N VAL A 60 7.90 -0.66 7.87
CA VAL A 60 6.77 -1.37 7.29
C VAL A 60 7.23 -2.75 6.85
N ARG A 61 6.61 -3.80 7.37
CA ARG A 61 6.82 -5.19 6.92
C ARG A 61 5.66 -5.61 6.04
N THR A 62 5.99 -5.95 4.80
CA THR A 62 5.05 -6.36 3.73
C THR A 62 5.13 -7.85 3.40
N THR A 63 5.82 -8.66 4.21
CA THR A 63 5.87 -10.11 4.04
C THR A 63 4.47 -10.71 4.18
N ASP A 64 4.04 -11.48 3.19
CA ASP A 64 2.70 -12.11 3.11
C ASP A 64 1.50 -11.15 3.07
N ILE A 65 1.73 -9.91 2.62
CA ILE A 65 0.67 -8.94 2.34
C ILE A 65 -0.36 -9.52 1.38
N LYS A 66 -1.65 -9.35 1.69
CA LYS A 66 -2.74 -9.79 0.81
C LYS A 66 -3.70 -8.65 0.51
N LEU A 67 -4.28 -8.69 -0.68
CA LEU A 67 -5.41 -7.85 -1.02
C LEU A 67 -6.68 -8.40 -0.37
N THR A 68 -7.47 -7.49 0.17
CA THR A 68 -8.84 -7.79 0.56
C THR A 68 -9.77 -7.62 -0.64
N ARG A 69 -11.04 -8.03 -0.48
CA ARG A 69 -12.10 -7.72 -1.45
C ARG A 69 -12.20 -6.22 -1.77
N ARG A 70 -12.06 -5.33 -0.77
CA ARG A 70 -12.13 -3.88 -0.99
C ARG A 70 -10.95 -3.37 -1.82
N GLY A 71 -9.76 -3.95 -1.64
CA GLY A 71 -8.59 -3.62 -2.45
C GLY A 71 -8.79 -3.99 -3.92
N HIS A 72 -9.34 -5.18 -4.19
CA HIS A 72 -9.70 -5.58 -5.57
C HIS A 72 -10.80 -4.69 -6.15
N ASP A 73 -11.84 -4.37 -5.38
CA ASP A 73 -12.90 -3.47 -5.84
C ASP A 73 -12.34 -2.08 -6.21
N PHE A 74 -11.37 -1.56 -5.46
CA PHE A 74 -10.69 -0.30 -5.77
C PHE A 74 -9.94 -0.37 -7.10
N ILE A 75 -9.16 -1.43 -7.33
CA ILE A 75 -8.45 -1.67 -8.60
C ILE A 75 -9.44 -1.63 -9.77
N LEU A 76 -10.53 -2.38 -9.67
CA LEU A 76 -11.57 -2.46 -10.71
C LEU A 76 -12.24 -1.12 -10.97
N LEU A 77 -12.54 -0.35 -9.91
CA LEU A 77 -13.12 0.98 -10.05
C LEU A 77 -12.17 1.94 -10.76
N LYS A 78 -10.86 1.83 -10.49
CA LYS A 78 -9.85 2.66 -11.16
C LYS A 78 -9.66 2.28 -12.62
N GLU A 79 -9.56 0.99 -12.92
CA GLU A 79 -9.42 0.48 -14.30
C GLU A 79 -10.67 0.78 -15.16
N SER A 80 -11.85 0.85 -14.54
CA SER A 80 -13.10 1.23 -15.23
C SER A 80 -13.33 2.74 -15.36
N GLY A 81 -12.41 3.59 -14.88
CA GLY A 81 -12.50 5.05 -14.99
C GLY A 81 -13.58 5.69 -14.12
N ARG A 82 -14.02 4.99 -13.06
CA ARG A 82 -15.07 5.48 -12.13
C ARG A 82 -14.49 6.31 -10.97
N ILE A 83 -13.17 6.31 -10.80
CA ILE A 83 -12.40 7.09 -9.80
C ILE A 83 -11.03 7.51 -10.33
#